data_AF-A0A7T6Z5V0-F1
#
_entry.id   AF-A0A7T6Z5V0-F1
#
_cell.length_a   1.000
_cell.length_b   1.000
_cell.length_c   1.000
_cell.angle_alpha   90.00
_cell.angle_beta   90.00
_cell.angle_gamma   90.00
#
_symmetry.space_group_name_H-M   'P 1'
#
loop_
_entity.id
_entity.type
_entity.pdbx_description
1 polymer ?
#
loop_
_entity_poly.entity_id
_entity_poly.type
_entity_poly.pdbx_seq_one_letter_code
_entity_poly.pdbx_strand_id
1 'polypeptide(L)'
;MVPISIEKFVKMHCETNPDEEPKQLRENLKEAVADKKAGATCFNCEQEIWAIGSAIVYNGCFTCLTGDADSSEDYEIDDVCWS
;
A
#
# COMPACT_ATOMS: atom_id res chain seq x y z
N MET A 1 -6.89 -8.02 -5.43
CA MET A 1 -6.08 -6.83 -5.66
C MET A 1 -5.50 -6.88 -7.06
N VAL A 2 -5.34 -5.71 -7.66
CA VAL A 2 -4.78 -5.51 -8.99
C VAL A 2 -3.31 -5.09 -8.85
N PRO A 3 -2.35 -5.83 -9.43
CA PRO A 3 -0.93 -5.49 -9.28
C PRO A 3 -0.59 -4.18 -10.02
N ILE A 4 0.20 -3.32 -9.38
CA ILE A 4 0.72 -2.07 -9.94
C ILE A 4 2.18 -1.87 -9.52
N SER A 5 3.01 -1.28 -10.39
CA SER A 5 4.38 -0.92 -10.01
C SER A 5 4.39 0.36 -9.16
N ILE A 6 5.40 0.51 -8.29
CA ILE A 6 5.59 1.72 -7.46
C ILE A 6 5.54 2.99 -8.33
N GLU A 7 6.29 3.04 -9.43
CA GLU A 7 6.35 4.25 -10.27
C GLU A 7 5.00 4.59 -10.92
N LYS A 8 4.22 3.57 -11.32
CA LYS A 8 2.90 3.79 -11.92
C LYS A 8 1.92 4.30 -10.87
N PHE A 9 1.95 3.75 -9.66
CA PHE A 9 1.11 4.21 -8.56
C PHE A 9 1.47 5.65 -8.14
N VAL A 10 2.77 5.95 -7.92
CA VAL A 10 3.24 7.30 -7.58
C VAL A 10 2.77 8.33 -8.61
N LYS A 11 2.94 8.03 -9.90
CA LYS A 11 2.49 8.93 -10.98
C LYS A 11 0.98 9.20 -10.88
N MET A 12 0.17 8.15 -10.83
CA MET A 12 -1.30 8.26 -10.81
C MET A 12 -1.79 8.98 -9.54
N HIS A 13 -1.21 8.67 -8.38
CA HIS A 13 -1.59 9.26 -7.10
C HIS A 13 -1.24 10.75 -7.05
N CYS A 14 -0.03 11.14 -7.45
CA CYS A 14 0.39 12.55 -7.47
C CYS A 14 -0.30 13.39 -8.55
N GLU A 15 -0.79 12.79 -9.65
CA GLU A 15 -1.66 13.47 -10.62
C GLU A 15 -2.99 13.91 -10.00
N THR A 16 -3.51 13.14 -9.04
CA THR A 16 -4.79 13.41 -8.34
C THR A 16 -4.58 14.20 -7.05
N ASN A 17 -3.40 14.06 -6.42
CA ASN A 17 -3.05 14.67 -5.14
C ASN A 17 -1.80 15.57 -5.31
N PRO A 18 -1.96 16.82 -5.77
CA PRO A 18 -0.84 17.69 -6.14
C PRO A 18 0.03 18.13 -4.94
N ASP A 19 -0.48 18.02 -3.72
CA ASP A 19 0.25 18.34 -2.49
C ASP A 19 1.13 17.16 -1.99
N GLU A 20 0.98 15.97 -2.59
CA GLU A 20 1.80 14.80 -2.28
C GLU A 20 3.23 14.98 -2.83
N GLU A 21 4.24 14.66 -2.03
CA GLU A 21 5.63 14.70 -2.49
C GLU A 21 6.02 13.36 -3.15
N PRO A 22 6.30 13.31 -4.47
CA PRO A 22 6.46 12.03 -5.18
C PRO A 22 7.67 11.21 -4.74
N LYS A 23 8.75 11.84 -4.26
CA LYS A 23 9.93 11.13 -3.78
C LYS A 23 9.65 10.52 -2.41
N GLN A 24 8.98 11.25 -1.52
CA GLN A 24 8.61 10.74 -0.20
C GLN A 24 7.64 9.57 -0.33
N LEU A 25 6.60 9.70 -1.16
CA LEU A 25 5.66 8.61 -1.43
C LEU A 25 6.39 7.37 -1.97
N ARG A 26 7.32 7.55 -2.91
CA ARG A 26 8.13 6.45 -3.45
C ARG A 26 8.93 5.74 -2.36
N GLU A 27 9.60 6.48 -1.47
CA GLU A 27 10.38 5.87 -0.38
C GLU A 27 9.48 5.15 0.63
N ASN A 28 8.34 5.75 1.00
CA ASN A 28 7.37 5.10 1.88
C ASN A 28 6.83 3.78 1.28
N LEU A 29 6.56 3.74 -0.03
CA LEU A 29 6.11 2.53 -0.70
C LEU A 29 7.19 1.43 -0.69
N LYS A 30 8.47 1.78 -0.89
CA LYS A 30 9.57 0.82 -0.79
C LYS A 30 9.71 0.27 0.62
N GLU A 31 9.56 1.12 1.64
CA GLU A 31 9.59 0.72 3.04
C GLU A 31 8.42 -0.22 3.36
N ALA A 32 7.18 0.14 2.99
CA ALA A 32 6.00 -0.70 3.22
C ALA A 32 6.09 -2.06 2.50
N VAL A 33 6.67 -2.10 1.29
CA VAL A 33 6.97 -3.36 0.57
C VAL A 33 7.99 -4.20 1.33
N ALA A 34 9.05 -3.59 1.85
CA ALA A 34 10.07 -4.29 2.63
C ALA A 34 9.48 -4.83 3.94
N ASP A 35 8.68 -4.04 4.64
CA ASP A 35 7.97 -4.42 5.87
C ASP A 35 7.03 -5.60 5.61
N LYS A 36 6.22 -5.53 4.54
CA LYS A 36 5.32 -6.62 4.17
C LYS A 36 6.09 -7.91 3.87
N LYS A 37 7.19 -7.82 3.11
CA LYS A 37 8.09 -8.96 2.85
C LYS A 37 8.76 -9.52 4.12
N ALA A 38 8.97 -8.69 5.13
CA ALA A 38 9.49 -9.08 6.43
C ALA A 38 8.43 -9.68 7.37
N GLY A 39 7.16 -9.74 6.95
CA GLY A 39 6.05 -10.28 7.73
C GLY A 39 5.45 -9.27 8.72
N ALA A 40 5.58 -7.97 8.46
CA ALA A 40 4.87 -6.96 9.24
C ALA A 40 3.35 -7.19 9.19
N THR A 41 2.70 -7.02 10.35
CA THR A 41 1.28 -7.25 10.53
C THR A 41 0.54 -5.97 10.90
N CYS A 42 -0.76 -5.97 10.65
CA CYS A 42 -1.65 -4.88 10.96
C CYS A 42 -1.67 -4.61 12.46
N PHE A 43 -1.45 -3.35 12.82
CA PHE A 43 -1.44 -2.87 14.20
C PHE A 43 -2.73 -3.15 15.00
N ASN A 44 -3.84 -3.44 14.32
CA ASN A 44 -5.15 -3.60 14.94
C ASN A 44 -5.64 -5.07 14.98
N CYS A 45 -5.32 -5.87 13.97
CA CYS A 45 -5.92 -7.21 13.81
C CYS A 45 -4.92 -8.32 13.44
N GLU A 46 -3.62 -8.01 13.43
CA GLU A 46 -2.53 -8.97 13.15
C GLU A 46 -2.55 -9.61 11.75
N GLN A 47 -3.48 -9.24 10.88
CA GLN A 47 -3.48 -9.64 9.46
C GLN A 47 -2.29 -9.02 8.72
N GLU A 48 -1.89 -9.62 7.60
CA GLU A 48 -0.85 -9.04 6.75
C GLU A 48 -1.22 -7.60 6.31
N ILE A 49 -0.23 -6.72 6.30
CA ILE A 49 -0.45 -5.32 5.90
C ILE A 49 -0.79 -5.19 4.42
N TRP A 50 -1.47 -4.11 4.06
CA TRP A 50 -1.63 -3.66 2.68
C TRP A 50 -0.57 -2.57 2.41
N ALA A 51 0.38 -2.83 1.52
CA ALA A 51 1.59 -2.01 1.41
C ALA A 51 1.27 -0.59 0.91
N ILE A 52 0.37 -0.45 -0.07
CA ILE A 52 -0.08 0.87 -0.55
C ILE A 52 -0.71 1.68 0.59
N GLY A 53 -1.67 1.12 1.32
CA GLY A 53 -2.32 1.82 2.43
C GLY A 53 -1.34 2.14 3.57
N SER A 54 -0.40 1.23 3.82
CA SER A 54 0.59 1.39 4.89
C SER A 54 1.62 2.48 4.60
N ALA A 55 1.96 2.71 3.32
CA ALA A 55 2.84 3.80 2.91
C ALA A 55 2.25 5.21 3.13
N ILE A 56 0.93 5.32 3.28
CA ILE A 56 0.21 6.59 3.43
C ILE A 56 -0.17 6.86 4.89
N VAL A 57 -0.64 5.84 5.61
CA VAL A 57 -1.21 6.02 6.95
C VAL A 57 -0.31 5.43 8.04
N TYR A 58 -0.22 4.10 8.10
CA TYR A 58 0.57 3.29 9.04
C TYR A 58 0.39 1.79 8.70
N ASN A 59 1.23 0.90 9.25
CA ASN A 59 1.20 -0.56 9.02
C ASN A 59 -0.18 -1.21 9.32
N GLY A 60 -1.07 -1.19 8.33
CA GLY A 60 -2.48 -1.59 8.44
C GLY A 60 -2.89 -2.52 7.30
N CYS A 61 -3.76 -3.49 7.58
CA CYS A 61 -4.38 -4.30 6.53
C CYS A 61 -5.47 -3.51 5.80
N PHE A 62 -5.82 -3.96 4.60
CA PHE A 62 -6.85 -3.34 3.77
C PHE A 62 -8.15 -3.08 4.54
N THR A 63 -8.73 -4.11 5.16
CA THR A 63 -10.00 -3.99 5.88
C THR A 63 -9.96 -3.01 7.05
N CYS A 64 -8.85 -2.93 7.79
CA CYS A 64 -8.74 -1.96 8.88
C CYS A 64 -8.60 -0.51 8.37
N LEU A 65 -8.02 -0.31 7.18
CA LEU A 65 -7.83 1.01 6.59
C LEU A 65 -9.06 1.51 5.82
N THR A 66 -9.77 0.61 5.13
CA THR A 66 -10.90 0.97 4.25
C THR A 66 -12.27 0.67 4.86
N GLY A 67 -12.35 -0.28 5.79
CA GLY A 67 -13.60 -0.86 6.28
C GLY A 67 -14.23 -1.88 5.32
N ASP A 68 -13.58 -2.17 4.18
CA ASP A 68 -14.06 -3.12 3.17
C ASP A 68 -13.40 -4.50 3.33
N ALA A 69 -14.15 -5.55 3.04
CA ALA A 69 -13.67 -6.93 3.05
C ALA A 69 -13.20 -7.39 1.66
N ASP A 70 -13.67 -6.76 0.58
CA ASP A 70 -13.30 -7.11 -0.79
C ASP A 70 -12.26 -6.12 -1.32
N SER A 71 -11.07 -6.64 -1.60
CA SER A 71 -9.96 -5.86 -2.19
C SER A 71 -9.65 -6.31 -3.62
N SER A 72 -10.57 -7.04 -4.26
CA SER A 72 -10.32 -7.64 -5.58
C SER A 72 -9.99 -6.60 -6.65
N GLU A 73 -10.63 -5.43 -6.61
CA GLU A 73 -10.46 -4.33 -7.56
C GLU A 73 -9.43 -3.27 -7.12
N ASP A 74 -8.94 -3.33 -5.88
CA ASP A 74 -7.99 -2.37 -5.33
C ASP A 74 -6.55 -2.67 -5.72
N TYR A 75 -5.75 -1.62 -5.88
CA TYR A 75 -4.34 -1.78 -6.22
C TYR A 75 -3.51 -2.33 -5.06
N GLU A 76 -2.46 -3.07 -5.39
CA GLU A 76 -1.35 -3.40 -4.49
C GLU A 76 -0.04 -3.46 -5.29
N ILE A 77 1.09 -3.21 -4.63
CA ILE A 77 2.39 -3.25 -5.29
C ILE A 77 2.67 -4.66 -5.80
N ASP A 78 3.02 -4.76 -7.09
CA ASP A 78 3.31 -5.99 -7.83
C ASP A 78 4.20 -6.99 -7.06
N ASP A 79 5.26 -6.50 -6.42
CA ASP A 79 6.21 -7.27 -5.62
C ASP A 79 5.61 -8.01 -4.40
N VAL A 80 4.45 -7.58 -3.92
CA VAL A 80 3.78 -8.09 -2.70
C VAL A 80 2.27 -8.22 -2.89
N CYS A 81 1.80 -8.23 -4.14
CA CYS A 81 0.40 -8.37 -4.45
C CYS A 81 -0.06 -9.78 -4.12
N TRP A 82 -1.15 -9.89 -3.36
CA TRP A 82 -1.78 -11.19 -3.11
C TRP A 82 -2.18 -11.82 -4.44
N SER A 83 -1.78 -13.08 -4.63
CA SER A 83 -2.14 -13.91 -5.78
C SER A 83 -3.55 -14.46 -5.66
#